data_AF-A0A835PBJ5-F1
#
_entry.id   AF-A0A835PBJ5-F1
#
_cell.length_a   1.000
_cell.length_b   1.000
_cell.length_c   1.000
_cell.angle_alpha   90.00
_cell.angle_beta   90.00
_cell.angle_gamma   90.00
#
_symmetry.space_group_name_H-M   'P 1'
#
loop_
_entity.id
_entity.type
_entity.pdbx_description
1 polymer ?
#
loop_
_entity_poly.entity_id
_entity_poly.type
_entity_poly.pdbx_seq_one_letter_code
_entity_poly.pdbx_strand_id
1 'polypeptide(L)'
;MVAGRLGAIVPMSVFWLVPQYAVHGIADGFYSVGHMEFIYDQSPESMRSTAAALFWLSAAVGNYGGMLLVTLVSNFTKKSKHGNWLQNDINMGRLDYYYWLVACLQVLNFAFYLVCARFYRFKRVEIAGDEIPHKVVDEEAGKRELELVGIN
;
A
#
# COMPACT_ATOMS: atom_id res chain seq x y z
N MET A 1 19.93 39.80 -31.00
CA MET A 1 18.95 38.81 -31.51
C MET A 1 18.91 37.64 -30.53
N VAL A 2 18.09 37.72 -29.48
CA VAL A 2 17.69 36.57 -28.66
C VAL A 2 16.21 36.77 -28.37
N ALA A 3 15.37 36.13 -29.18
CA ALA A 3 13.94 36.13 -28.99
C ALA A 3 13.64 35.34 -27.71
N GLY A 4 13.12 36.03 -26.69
CA GLY A 4 12.51 35.39 -25.54
C GLY A 4 11.35 34.52 -26.02
N ARG A 5 11.49 33.20 -25.91
CA ARG A 5 10.37 32.27 -26.01
C ARG A 5 9.54 32.39 -24.74
N LEU A 6 8.74 33.45 -24.69
CA LEU A 6 7.64 33.58 -23.75
C LEU A 6 6.70 32.39 -23.95
N GLY A 7 6.53 31.60 -22.90
CA GLY A 7 5.37 30.78 -22.61
C GLY A 7 4.74 30.04 -23.79
N ALA A 8 5.23 28.84 -24.07
CA ALA A 8 4.33 27.79 -24.56
C ALA A 8 3.46 27.35 -23.37
N ILE A 9 2.53 28.21 -22.94
CA ILE A 9 1.45 27.84 -22.03
C ILE A 9 0.61 26.87 -22.84
N VAL A 10 0.70 25.58 -22.52
CA VAL A 10 -0.21 24.58 -23.09
C VAL A 10 -1.61 25.00 -22.62
N PRO A 11 -2.55 25.32 -23.52
CA PRO A 11 -3.90 25.75 -23.15
C PRO A 11 -4.73 24.53 -22.72
N MET A 12 -4.27 23.79 -21.70
CA MET A 12 -5.04 22.73 -21.07
C MET A 12 -5.78 23.28 -19.87
N SER A 13 -7.09 23.07 -19.87
CA SER A 13 -7.94 23.45 -18.75
C SER A 13 -7.61 22.59 -17.53
N VAL A 14 -7.58 23.20 -16.34
CA VAL A 14 -7.41 22.51 -15.04
C VAL A 14 -8.44 21.39 -14.85
N PHE A 15 -9.59 21.49 -15.51
CA PHE A 15 -10.62 20.45 -15.52
C PHE A 15 -10.12 19.09 -16.03
N TRP A 16 -9.04 19.04 -16.81
CA TRP A 16 -8.44 17.77 -17.26
C TRP A 16 -7.73 17.01 -16.14
N LEU A 17 -7.38 17.66 -15.03
CA LEU A 17 -6.85 16.98 -13.85
C LEU A 17 -7.94 16.30 -13.02
N VAL A 18 -9.21 16.67 -13.19
CA VAL A 18 -10.33 16.09 -12.45
C VAL A 18 -10.44 14.58 -12.62
N PRO A 19 -10.46 14.00 -13.84
CA PRO A 19 -10.60 12.55 -14.01
C PRO A 19 -9.44 11.77 -13.36
N GLN A 20 -8.19 12.23 -13.49
CA GLN A 20 -7.05 11.54 -12.89
C GLN A 20 -7.09 11.58 -11.35
N TYR A 21 -7.45 12.72 -10.75
CA TYR A 21 -7.54 12.83 -9.29
C TYR A 21 -8.75 12.09 -8.73
N ALA A 22 -9.87 12.06 -9.45
CA ALA A 22 -11.04 11.29 -9.05
C ALA A 22 -10.73 9.79 -9.00
N VAL A 23 -10.11 9.24 -10.05
CA VAL A 23 -9.70 7.83 -10.08
C VAL A 23 -8.66 7.52 -9.01
N HIS A 24 -7.67 8.40 -8.83
CA HIS A 24 -6.65 8.24 -7.80
C HIS A 24 -7.25 8.23 -6.39
N GLY A 25 -8.17 9.15 -6.08
CA GLY A 25 -8.83 9.21 -4.77
C GLY A 25 -9.70 7.99 -4.47
N ILE A 26 -10.43 7.48 -5.48
CA ILE A 26 -11.20 6.24 -5.34
C ILE A 26 -10.25 5.07 -5.06
N ALA A 27 -9.16 4.96 -5.83
CA ALA A 27 -8.17 3.90 -5.65
C ALA A 27 -7.51 3.95 -4.26
N ASP A 28 -7.14 5.14 -3.78
CA ASP A 28 -6.48 5.32 -2.48
C ASP A 28 -7.41 5.00 -1.31
N GLY A 29 -8.70 5.34 -1.42
CA GLY A 29 -9.71 4.96 -0.43
C GLY A 29 -9.86 3.45 -0.30
N PHE A 30 -10.02 2.74 -1.42
CA PHE A 30 -10.11 1.28 -1.42
C PHE A 30 -8.82 0.62 -0.93
N TYR A 31 -7.67 1.12 -1.37
CA TYR A 31 -6.37 0.61 -0.95
C TYR A 31 -6.16 0.77 0.54
N SER A 32 -6.41 1.95 1.11
CA SER A 32 -6.13 2.25 2.51
C SER A 32 -7.01 1.43 3.46
N VAL A 33 -8.32 1.38 3.21
CA VAL A 33 -9.26 0.61 4.04
C VAL A 33 -9.01 -0.88 3.91
N GLY A 34 -8.94 -1.40 2.68
CA GLY A 34 -8.75 -2.85 2.45
C GLY A 34 -7.39 -3.35 2.94
N HIS A 35 -6.33 -2.55 2.81
CA HIS A 35 -5.01 -2.92 3.30
C HIS A 35 -4.96 -2.98 4.83
N MET A 36 -5.59 -2.01 5.51
CA MET A 36 -5.65 -2.00 6.97
C MET A 36 -6.49 -3.16 7.49
N GLU A 37 -7.72 -3.35 7.00
CA GLU A 37 -8.59 -4.45 7.43
C GLU A 37 -7.93 -5.82 7.21
N PHE A 38 -7.30 -6.03 6.05
CA PHE A 38 -6.58 -7.28 5.78
C PHE A 38 -5.44 -7.53 6.76
N ILE A 39 -4.60 -6.52 7.02
CA ILE A 39 -3.49 -6.64 7.98
C ILE A 39 -4.01 -6.93 9.39
N TYR A 40 -5.10 -6.29 9.80
CA TYR A 40 -5.71 -6.49 11.11
C TYR A 40 -6.35 -7.87 11.26
N ASP A 41 -7.08 -8.35 10.25
CA ASP A 41 -7.77 -9.65 10.29
C ASP A 41 -6.81 -10.83 10.18
N GLN A 42 -5.71 -10.69 9.41
CA GLN A 42 -4.71 -11.75 9.31
C GLN A 42 -3.76 -11.79 10.52
N SER A 43 -3.76 -10.76 11.37
CA SER A 43 -2.89 -10.71 12.55
C SER A 43 -3.54 -11.40 13.76
N PRO A 44 -2.80 -12.22 14.52
CA PRO A 44 -3.31 -12.79 15.77
C PRO A 44 -3.64 -11.66 16.77
N GLU A 45 -4.60 -11.91 17.65
CA GLU A 45 -5.19 -10.88 18.54
C GLU A 45 -4.14 -10.11 19.36
N SER A 46 -3.07 -10.80 19.79
CA SER A 46 -1.95 -10.22 20.54
C SER A 46 -1.02 -9.31 19.73
N MET A 47 -1.09 -9.34 18.39
CA MET A 47 -0.20 -8.58 17.49
C MET A 47 -0.88 -7.44 16.73
N ARG A 48 -2.18 -7.20 16.96
CA ARG A 48 -2.94 -6.16 16.25
C ARG A 48 -2.32 -4.76 16.37
N SER A 49 -1.77 -4.41 17.54
CA SER A 49 -1.06 -3.13 17.74
C SER A 49 0.21 -3.02 16.88
N THR A 50 1.00 -4.10 16.81
CA THR A 50 2.19 -4.17 15.96
C THR A 50 1.82 -4.09 14.47
N ALA A 51 0.71 -4.72 14.08
CA ALA A 51 0.20 -4.69 12.71
C ALA A 51 -0.15 -3.25 12.27
N ALA A 52 -0.80 -2.48 13.15
CA ALA A 52 -1.08 -1.06 12.94
C ALA A 52 0.20 -0.22 12.84
N ALA A 53 1.19 -0.48 13.70
CA ALA A 53 2.48 0.20 13.66
C ALA A 53 3.22 -0.08 12.34
N LEU A 54 3.17 -1.33 11.84
CA LEU A 54 3.75 -1.70 10.55
C LEU A 54 3.07 -1.01 9.37
N PHE A 55 1.75 -0.79 9.42
CA PHE A 55 1.04 -0.01 8.40
C PHE A 55 1.61 1.42 8.28
N TRP A 56 1.71 2.13 9.41
CA TRP A 56 2.28 3.48 9.44
C TRP A 56 3.77 3.51 9.08
N LEU A 57 4.53 2.51 9.54
CA LEU A 57 5.94 2.39 9.19
C LEU A 57 6.13 2.18 7.69
N SER A 58 5.31 1.35 7.06
CA SER A 58 5.33 1.13 5.61
C SER A 58 5.03 2.45 4.87
N ALA A 59 4.05 3.22 5.32
CA ALA A 59 3.77 4.54 4.76
C ALA A 59 4.95 5.51 4.89
N ALA A 60 5.63 5.52 6.05
CA ALA A 60 6.84 6.31 6.25
C ALA A 60 7.96 5.90 5.28
N VAL A 61 8.22 4.59 5.14
CA VAL A 61 9.21 4.04 4.19
C VAL A 61 8.87 4.45 2.76
N GLY A 62 7.60 4.45 2.37
CA GLY A 62 7.16 4.95 1.06
C GLY A 62 7.50 6.42 0.83
N ASN A 63 7.23 7.28 1.82
CA ASN A 63 7.55 8.71 1.76
C ASN A 63 9.06 8.97 1.65
N TYR A 64 9.86 8.29 2.47
CA TYR A 64 11.33 8.39 2.39
C TYR A 64 11.88 7.83 1.07
N GLY A 65 11.32 6.71 0.59
CA GLY A 65 11.65 6.13 -0.72
C GLY A 65 11.38 7.10 -1.86
N GLY A 66 10.27 7.83 -1.82
CA GLY A 66 9.95 8.89 -2.78
C GLY A 66 10.99 10.02 -2.78
N MET A 67 11.36 10.52 -1.60
CA MET A 67 12.41 11.54 -1.47
C MET A 67 13.77 11.05 -1.99
N LEU A 68 14.15 9.80 -1.67
CA LEU A 68 15.38 9.20 -2.17
C LEU A 68 15.36 9.07 -3.69
N LEU A 69 14.25 8.62 -4.27
CA LEU A 69 14.10 8.48 -5.72
C LEU A 69 14.26 9.85 -6.42
N VAL A 70 13.60 10.88 -5.90
CA VAL A 70 13.77 12.26 -6.40
C VAL A 70 15.24 12.71 -6.31
N THR A 71 15.88 12.47 -5.17
CA THR A 71 17.27 12.86 -4.93
C THR A 71 18.23 12.13 -5.88
N LEU A 72 18.03 10.83 -6.08
CA LEU A 72 18.82 10.02 -7.00
C LEU A 72 18.65 10.50 -8.44
N VAL A 73 17.42 10.67 -8.91
CA VAL A 73 17.15 11.17 -10.27
C VAL A 73 17.77 12.55 -10.46
N SER A 74 17.64 13.45 -9.47
CA SER A 74 18.30 14.76 -9.50
C SER A 74 19.82 14.62 -9.62
N ASN A 75 20.46 13.77 -8.81
CA ASN A 75 21.91 13.58 -8.85
C ASN A 75 22.42 12.94 -10.14
N PHE A 76 21.71 11.96 -10.69
CA PHE A 76 22.05 11.34 -11.98
C PHE A 76 21.88 12.32 -13.13
N THR A 77 20.84 13.15 -13.09
CA THR A 77 20.54 14.07 -14.18
C THR A 77 21.37 15.36 -14.14
N LYS A 78 21.92 15.74 -12.98
CA LYS A 78 22.83 16.90 -12.83
C LYS A 78 24.05 16.85 -13.77
N LYS A 79 24.48 15.66 -14.18
CA LYS A 79 25.62 15.44 -15.09
C LYS A 79 25.23 15.35 -16.57
N SER A 80 23.93 15.44 -16.90
CA SER A 80 23.45 15.33 -18.28
C SER A 80 23.64 16.63 -19.05
N LYS A 81 24.15 16.55 -20.28
CA LYS A 81 24.33 17.69 -21.20
C LYS A 81 23.03 18.46 -21.50
N HIS A 82 21.87 17.89 -21.21
CA HIS A 82 20.54 18.47 -21.50
C HIS A 82 19.83 19.09 -20.28
N GLY A 83 20.49 19.19 -19.12
CA GLY A 83 19.93 19.79 -17.90
C GLY A 83 19.11 18.82 -17.04
N ASN A 84 18.84 19.24 -15.79
CA ASN A 84 18.07 18.45 -14.82
C ASN A 84 16.65 18.14 -15.29
N TRP A 85 16.18 16.90 -15.10
CA TRP A 85 14.80 16.50 -15.41
C TRP A 85 13.80 17.17 -14.46
N LEU A 86 14.25 17.45 -13.24
CA LEU A 86 13.53 18.21 -12.23
C LEU A 86 14.07 19.65 -12.18
N GLN A 87 13.78 20.44 -13.20
CA GLN A 87 14.05 21.88 -13.22
C GLN A 87 12.87 22.64 -12.59
N ASN A 88 13.15 23.81 -12.01
CA ASN A 88 12.11 24.68 -11.42
C ASN A 88 11.10 25.19 -12.46
N ASP A 89 11.49 25.20 -13.75
CA ASP A 89 10.60 25.50 -14.87
C ASP A 89 10.00 24.21 -15.45
N ILE A 90 8.70 23.99 -15.17
CA ILE A 90 7.90 22.86 -15.68
C ILE A 90 7.89 22.80 -17.23
N ASN A 91 8.07 23.95 -17.90
CA ASN A 91 8.09 24.03 -19.36
C ASN A 91 9.44 23.65 -20.01
N MET A 92 10.53 23.54 -19.23
CA MET A 92 11.86 23.14 -19.72
C MET A 92 12.33 21.80 -19.15
N GLY A 93 11.82 21.40 -17.98
CA GLY A 93 12.10 20.11 -17.36
C GLY A 93 11.41 18.96 -18.10
N ARG A 94 12.15 17.89 -18.38
CA ARG A 94 11.60 16.64 -18.94
C ARG A 94 10.85 15.83 -17.88
N LEU A 95 9.82 16.43 -17.30
CA LEU A 95 9.00 15.85 -16.23
C LEU A 95 8.32 14.54 -16.69
N ASP A 96 8.02 14.43 -17.98
CA ASP A 96 7.46 13.21 -18.59
C ASP A 96 8.33 11.97 -18.36
N TYR A 97 9.67 12.11 -18.40
CA TYR A 97 10.57 10.97 -18.16
C TYR A 97 10.60 10.54 -16.70
N TYR A 98 10.43 11.47 -15.77
CA TYR A 98 10.26 11.15 -14.36
C TYR A 98 8.95 10.39 -14.14
N TYR A 99 7.85 10.85 -14.72
CA TYR A 99 6.57 10.14 -14.64
C TYR A 99 6.61 8.76 -15.30
N TRP A 100 7.27 8.61 -16.45
CA TRP A 100 7.48 7.29 -17.07
C TRP A 100 8.32 6.36 -16.18
N LEU A 101 9.36 6.87 -15.51
CA LEU A 101 10.16 6.09 -14.58
C LEU A 101 9.32 5.60 -13.39
N VAL A 102 8.53 6.49 -12.79
CA VAL A 102 7.63 6.15 -11.68
C VAL A 102 6.55 5.16 -12.13
N ALA A 103 5.99 5.35 -13.33
CA ALA A 103 5.00 4.43 -13.90
C ALA A 103 5.57 3.03 -14.12
N CYS A 104 6.76 2.91 -14.71
CA CYS A 104 7.45 1.63 -14.87
C CYS A 104 7.72 0.96 -13.51
N LEU A 105 8.17 1.73 -12.52
CA LEU A 105 8.40 1.22 -11.16
C LEU A 105 7.10 0.70 -10.53
N GLN A 106 5.98 1.41 -10.71
CA GLN A 106 4.67 1.00 -10.21
C GLN A 106 4.15 -0.28 -10.90
N VAL A 107 4.34 -0.41 -12.22
CA VAL A 107 3.98 -1.63 -12.96
C VAL A 107 4.80 -2.83 -12.49
N LEU A 108 6.10 -2.65 -12.25
CA LEU A 108 6.96 -3.70 -11.69
C LEU A 108 6.53 -4.08 -10.26
N ASN A 109 6.21 -3.10 -9.41
CA ASN A 109 5.70 -3.35 -8.06
C ASN A 109 4.37 -4.11 -8.09
N PHE A 110 3.46 -3.73 -8.98
CA PHE A 110 2.18 -4.42 -9.15
C PHE A 110 2.35 -5.86 -9.67
N ALA A 111 3.23 -6.08 -10.65
CA ALA A 111 3.56 -7.42 -11.11
C ALA A 111 4.16 -8.29 -9.99
N PHE A 112 5.07 -7.73 -9.20
CA PHE A 112 5.62 -8.41 -8.03
C PHE A 112 4.53 -8.73 -6.99
N TYR A 113 3.63 -7.79 -6.72
CA TYR A 113 2.47 -8.02 -5.84
C TYR A 113 1.59 -9.16 -6.35
N LEU A 114 1.28 -9.22 -7.66
CA LEU A 114 0.49 -10.31 -8.24
C LEU A 114 1.19 -11.66 -8.11
N VAL A 115 2.51 -11.71 -8.30
CA VAL A 115 3.30 -12.92 -8.07
C VAL A 115 3.20 -13.35 -6.61
N CYS A 116 3.44 -12.43 -5.67
CA CYS A 116 3.28 -12.71 -4.25
C CYS A 116 1.85 -13.17 -3.91
N ALA A 117 0.81 -12.51 -4.41
CA ALA A 117 -0.58 -12.89 -4.21
C ALA A 117 -0.89 -14.29 -4.78
N ARG A 118 -0.27 -14.66 -5.91
CA ARG A 118 -0.41 -16.00 -6.51
C ARG A 118 0.26 -17.08 -5.66
N PHE A 119 1.41 -16.78 -5.06
CA PHE A 119 2.14 -17.67 -4.16
C PHE A 119 1.61 -17.66 -2.72
N TYR A 120 0.87 -16.61 -2.34
CA TYR A 120 0.28 -16.47 -1.02
C TYR A 120 -0.91 -17.45 -0.92
N ARG A 121 -0.68 -18.54 -0.19
CA ARG A 121 -1.74 -19.48 0.15
C ARG A 121 -2.65 -18.78 1.14
N PHE A 122 -3.81 -18.29 0.70
CA PHE A 122 -4.87 -17.85 1.60
C PHE A 122 -5.04 -18.93 2.68
N LYS A 123 -4.95 -18.54 3.96
CA LYS A 123 -5.42 -19.39 5.04
C LYS A 123 -6.85 -19.74 4.64
N ARG A 124 -7.18 -21.04 4.50
CA ARG A 124 -8.59 -21.42 4.40
C ARG A 124 -9.23 -20.75 5.60
N VAL A 125 -10.31 -20.00 5.36
CA VAL A 125 -11.27 -19.70 6.41
C VAL A 125 -11.51 -21.05 7.08
N GLU A 126 -10.91 -21.25 8.26
CA GLU A 126 -11.42 -22.22 9.20
C GLU A 126 -12.86 -21.76 9.34
N ILE A 127 -13.76 -22.54 8.74
CA ILE A 127 -15.17 -22.44 8.97
C ILE A 127 -15.27 -22.40 10.49
N ALA A 128 -15.57 -21.22 11.03
CA ALA A 128 -15.81 -21.01 12.45
C ALA A 128 -17.12 -21.75 12.77
N GLY A 129 -16.99 -23.07 12.87
CA GLY A 129 -18.06 -24.03 12.98
C GLY A 129 -17.60 -25.35 13.58
N ASP A 130 -16.37 -25.43 14.11
CA ASP A 130 -15.94 -26.58 14.91
C ASP A 130 -15.08 -26.19 16.12
N GLU A 131 -15.26 -24.96 16.64
CA GLU A 131 -14.93 -24.69 18.04
C GLU A 131 -16.07 -25.20 18.89
N ILE A 132 -16.14 -26.52 19.10
CA ILE A 132 -16.71 -27.03 20.34
C ILE A 132 -15.85 -26.39 21.44
N PRO A 133 -16.38 -25.48 22.28
CA PRO A 133 -15.54 -24.80 23.24
C PRO A 133 -15.03 -25.88 24.18
N HIS A 134 -13.71 -26.08 24.21
CA HIS A 134 -13.06 -27.07 25.08
C HIS A 134 -13.51 -26.90 26.55
N LYS A 135 -13.90 -25.66 26.92
CA LYS A 135 -14.49 -25.35 28.23
C LYS A 135 -15.85 -26.00 28.49
N VAL A 136 -16.72 -26.19 27.49
CA VAL A 136 -18.03 -26.83 27.71
C VAL A 136 -17.89 -28.34 27.85
N VAL A 137 -16.94 -28.95 27.13
CA VAL A 137 -16.63 -30.39 27.26
C VAL A 137 -16.00 -30.67 28.62
N ASP A 138 -15.06 -29.84 29.08
CA ASP A 138 -14.45 -29.98 30.41
C ASP A 138 -15.47 -29.69 31.53
N GLU A 139 -16.40 -28.76 31.33
CA GLU A 139 -17.45 -28.44 32.31
C GLU A 139 -18.54 -29.53 32.37
N GLU A 140 -18.95 -30.12 31.23
CA GLU A 140 -19.85 -31.27 31.21
C GLU A 140 -19.18 -32.55 31.75
N ALA A 141 -17.90 -32.78 31.43
CA ALA A 141 -17.15 -33.90 31.98
C ALA A 141 -16.98 -33.78 33.50
N GLY A 142 -16.65 -32.59 34.01
CA GLY A 142 -16.56 -32.33 35.44
C GLY A 142 -17.91 -32.50 36.16
N LYS A 143 -19.02 -32.07 35.55
CA LYS A 143 -20.37 -32.28 36.11
C LYS A 143 -20.76 -33.76 36.17
N ARG A 144 -20.43 -34.55 35.14
CA ARG A 144 -20.70 -36.00 35.12
C ARG A 144 -19.85 -36.78 36.12
N GLU A 145 -18.58 -36.41 36.31
CA GLU A 145 -17.73 -36.98 37.36
C GLU A 145 -18.29 -36.69 38.76
N LEU A 146 -18.81 -35.48 38.99
CA LEU A 146 -19.48 -35.10 40.25
C LEU A 146 -20.81 -35.84 40.47
N GLU A 147 -21.57 -36.15 39.42
CA GLU A 147 -22.78 -36.98 39.52
C GLU A 147 -22.46 -38.46 39.81
N LEU A 148 -21.36 -38.99 39.25
CA LEU A 148 -20.91 -40.37 39.49
C LEU A 148 -20.33 -40.58 40.89
N VAL A 149 -19.69 -39.55 41.46
CA VAL A 149 -19.15 -39.59 42.85
C VAL A 149 -20.24 -39.25 43.89
N GLY A 150 -21.38 -38.71 43.46
CA GLY A 150 -22.44 -38.20 44.34
C GLY A 150 -23.57 -39.16 44.71
N ILE A 151 -23.62 -40.39 44.18
CA ILE A 151 -24.67 -41.37 44.53
C ILE A 151 -24.08 -42.78 44.68
N ASN A 152 -23.51 -43.07 45.86
CA ASN A 152 -23.79 -44.22 46.73
C ASN A 152 -22.91 -44.12 47.99
#